data_AF-A0A4R2TFN5-F1
#
_entry.id   AF-A0A4R2TFN5-F1
#
_cell.length_a   1.000
_cell.length_b   1.000
_cell.length_c   1.000
_cell.angle_alpha   90.00
_cell.angle_beta   90.00
_cell.angle_gamma   90.00
#
_symmetry.space_group_name_H-M   'P 1'
#
loop_
_entity.id
_entity.type
_entity.pdbx_description
1 polymer ?
#
loop_
_entity_poly.entity_id
_entity_poly.type
_entity_poly.pdbx_seq_one_letter_code
_entity_poly.pdbx_strand_id
1 'polypeptide(L)'
;MQHIHARQYLRGGAAVRIDCDHQCNVLVMDDHNYSLYRHNASYRYHGGFYERLPASVEVPSTGHWNVVIDLAGGRANIRYDIRYFE
;
A
#
# COMPACT_ATOMS: atom_id res chain seq x y z
N MET A 1 7.09 2.39 13.00
CA MET A 1 5.84 1.63 12.78
C MET A 1 6.20 0.37 12.01
N GLN A 2 5.75 -0.80 12.48
CA GLN A 2 5.95 -2.06 11.76
C GLN A 2 4.88 -2.16 10.69
N HIS A 3 5.28 -2.36 9.44
CA HIS A 3 4.38 -2.50 8.30
C HIS A 3 5.02 -3.46 7.29
N ILE A 4 4.19 -4.04 6.42
CA ILE A 4 4.67 -4.74 5.23
C ILE A 4 4.87 -3.70 4.14
N HIS A 5 5.96 -3.82 3.38
CA HIS A 5 6.34 -2.89 2.34
C HIS A 5 6.82 -3.63 1.09
N ALA A 6 6.38 -3.18 -0.07
CA ALA A 6 6.92 -3.53 -1.37
C ALA A 6 7.08 -2.28 -2.23
N ARG A 7 8.12 -2.24 -3.08
CA ARG A 7 8.34 -1.15 -4.04
C ARG A 7 8.40 -1.72 -5.45
N GLN A 8 7.61 -1.16 -6.36
CA GLN A 8 7.47 -1.63 -7.74
C GLN A 8 7.45 -0.45 -8.70
N TYR A 9 8.05 -0.61 -9.88
CA TYR A 9 7.84 0.33 -11.00
C TYR A 9 6.56 -0.07 -11.73
N LEU A 10 5.64 0.87 -11.93
CA LEU A 10 4.33 0.66 -12.55
C LEU A 10 4.04 1.73 -13.59
N ARG A 11 3.26 1.39 -14.60
CA ARG A 11 2.69 2.35 -15.57
C ARG A 11 1.47 3.06 -14.98
N GLY A 12 1.23 4.30 -15.41
CA GLY A 12 -0.01 5.01 -15.06
C GLY A 12 -1.24 4.22 -15.53
N GLY A 13 -2.24 4.09 -14.66
CA GLY A 13 -3.41 3.26 -14.87
C GLY A 13 -3.25 1.80 -14.44
N ALA A 14 -2.04 1.35 -14.08
CA ALA A 14 -1.85 0.02 -13.50
C ALA A 14 -2.53 -0.08 -12.13
N ALA A 15 -3.01 -1.27 -11.79
CA ALA A 15 -3.67 -1.54 -10.52
C ALA A 15 -2.81 -2.43 -9.62
N VAL A 16 -2.69 -2.03 -8.36
CA VAL A 16 -2.15 -2.85 -7.27
C VAL A 16 -3.32 -3.51 -6.56
N ARG A 17 -3.39 -4.84 -6.58
CA ARG A 17 -4.37 -5.62 -5.82
C ARG A 17 -3.72 -6.21 -4.58
N ILE A 18 -4.37 -6.01 -3.45
CA ILE A 18 -3.93 -6.48 -2.15
C ILE A 18 -4.98 -7.45 -1.63
N ASP A 19 -4.56 -8.66 -1.30
CA ASP A 19 -5.35 -9.62 -0.51
C ASP A 19 -4.76 -9.66 0.90
N CYS A 20 -5.62 -9.69 1.92
CA CYS A 20 -5.23 -9.82 3.32
C CYS A 20 -6.36 -10.52 4.09
N ASP A 21 -6.02 -11.41 5.01
CA ASP A 21 -6.99 -12.10 5.87
C ASP A 21 -7.44 -11.27 7.09
N HIS A 22 -6.95 -10.03 7.21
CA HIS A 22 -7.33 -9.07 8.25
C HIS A 22 -7.65 -7.71 7.64
N GLN A 23 -8.48 -6.94 8.35
CA GLN A 23 -8.64 -5.52 8.06
C GLN A 23 -7.30 -4.80 8.20
N CYS A 24 -7.01 -3.90 7.26
CA CYS A 24 -5.73 -3.22 7.19
C CYS A 24 -5.84 -1.90 6.44
N ASN A 25 -4.89 -1.00 6.68
CA ASN A 25 -4.61 0.09 5.77
C ASN A 25 -3.80 -0.43 4.60
N VAL A 26 -4.25 -0.10 3.38
CA VAL A 26 -3.51 -0.27 2.14
C VAL A 26 -3.18 1.11 1.62
N LEU A 27 -1.89 1.46 1.63
CA LEU A 27 -1.41 2.77 1.23
C LEU A 27 -0.45 2.61 0.04
N VAL A 28 -0.79 3.25 -1.08
CA VAL A 28 0.05 3.27 -2.28
C VAL A 28 0.54 4.70 -2.51
N MET A 29 1.85 4.88 -2.55
CA MET A 29 2.47 6.21 -2.55
C MET A 29 3.80 6.23 -3.31
N ASP A 30 4.20 7.40 -3.82
CA ASP A 30 5.53 7.56 -4.42
C ASP A 30 6.65 7.50 -3.36
N ASP A 31 7.91 7.56 -3.81
CA ASP A 31 9.06 7.50 -2.90
C ASP A 31 9.14 8.68 -1.92
N HIS A 32 8.70 9.86 -2.33
CA HIS A 32 8.71 11.05 -1.49
C HIS A 32 7.73 10.89 -0.32
N ASN A 33 6.50 10.49 -0.62
CA ASN A 33 5.46 10.26 0.37
C ASN A 33 5.76 9.04 1.24
N TYR A 34 6.41 7.99 0.71
CA TYR A 34 6.86 6.86 1.52
C TYR A 34 7.93 7.27 2.54
N SER A 35 8.87 8.13 2.14
CA SER A 35 9.83 8.71 3.08
C SER A 35 9.13 9.48 4.20
N LEU A 36 8.16 10.34 3.86
CA LEU A 36 7.38 11.11 4.82
C LEU A 36 6.57 10.20 5.77
N TYR A 37 5.92 9.14 5.26
CA TYR A 37 5.22 8.12 6.05
C TYR A 37 6.14 7.48 7.09
N ARG A 38 7.35 7.05 6.69
CA ARG A 38 8.32 6.44 7.62
C ARG A 38 8.79 7.38 8.72
N HIS A 39 8.77 8.69 8.46
CA HIS A 39 9.15 9.72 9.41
C HIS A 39 7.97 10.29 10.22
N ASN A 40 6.76 9.71 10.11
CA ASN A 40 5.54 10.24 10.74
C ASN A 40 5.27 11.72 10.37
N ALA A 41 5.69 12.15 9.19
CA ALA A 41 5.41 13.48 8.67
C ALA A 41 4.04 13.49 7.95
N SER A 42 3.62 14.65 7.44
CA SER A 42 2.45 14.71 6.55
C SER A 42 2.78 14.07 5.21
N TYR A 43 1.98 13.11 4.75
CA TYR A 43 2.15 12.40 3.47
C TYR A 43 0.80 12.24 2.76
N ARG A 44 0.85 11.93 1.47
CA ARG A 44 -0.31 11.60 0.63
C ARG A 44 -0.19 10.16 0.14
N TYR A 45 -1.33 9.54 -0.14
CA TYR A 45 -1.41 8.17 -0.62
C TYR A 45 -2.71 7.96 -1.41
N HIS A 46 -2.73 6.87 -2.19
CA HIS A 46 -3.91 6.26 -2.76
C HIS A 46 -4.28 5.02 -1.96
N GLY A 47 -5.57 4.73 -1.81
CA GLY A 47 -6.08 3.65 -0.95
C GLY A 47 -6.66 4.19 0.36
N GLY A 48 -6.49 3.44 1.45
CA GLY A 48 -7.07 3.75 2.75
C GLY A 48 -7.27 2.52 3.63
N PHE A 49 -8.20 2.62 4.57
CA PHE A 49 -8.58 1.53 5.44
C PHE A 49 -9.60 0.62 4.77
N TYR A 50 -9.36 -0.69 4.80
CA TYR A 50 -10.25 -1.70 4.24
C TYR A 50 -10.63 -2.73 5.31
N GLU A 51 -11.93 -2.84 5.59
CA GLU A 51 -12.50 -3.88 6.47
C GLU A 51 -12.59 -5.25 5.77
N ARG A 52 -12.67 -5.24 4.44
CA ARG A 52 -12.80 -6.45 3.59
C ARG A 52 -11.87 -6.33 2.40
N LEU A 53 -11.16 -7.42 2.11
CA LEU A 53 -10.20 -7.54 1.02
C LEU A 53 -10.62 -8.67 0.06
N PRO A 54 -10.19 -8.64 -1.22
CA PRO A 54 -9.14 -7.79 -1.78
C PRO A 54 -9.50 -6.31 -1.99
N ALA A 55 -8.49 -5.46 -1.85
CA ALA A 55 -8.53 -4.06 -2.27
C ALA A 55 -7.78 -3.90 -3.60
N SER A 56 -8.20 -2.97 -4.46
CA SER A 56 -7.51 -2.60 -5.69
C SER A 56 -7.29 -1.09 -5.71
N VAL A 57 -6.05 -0.68 -5.93
CA VAL A 57 -5.64 0.72 -5.95
C VAL A 57 -4.90 1.01 -7.26
N GLU A 58 -5.46 1.91 -8.06
CA GLU A 58 -4.85 2.36 -9.31
C GLU A 58 -3.75 3.40 -9.06
N VAL A 59 -2.66 3.33 -9.80
CA VAL A 59 -1.61 4.35 -9.76
C VAL A 59 -1.86 5.44 -10.80
N PRO A 60 -1.81 6.74 -10.42
CA PRO A 60 -2.17 7.83 -11.32
C PRO A 60 -1.13 8.12 -12.41
N SER A 61 0.10 7.64 -12.26
CA SER A 61 1.20 7.95 -13.18
C SER A 61 2.27 6.88 -13.19
N THR A 62 3.04 6.86 -14.29
CA THR A 62 4.16 5.95 -14.46
C THR A 62 5.31 6.34 -13.51
N GLY A 63 5.81 5.38 -12.74
CA GLY A 63 6.91 5.61 -11.81
C GLY A 63 7.09 4.50 -10.78
N HIS A 64 7.93 4.77 -9.78
CA HIS A 64 8.08 3.88 -8.63
C HIS A 64 7.02 4.18 -7.57
N TRP A 65 6.32 3.13 -7.17
CA TRP A 65 5.28 3.15 -6.15
C TRP A 65 5.64 2.21 -5.01
N ASN A 66 5.35 2.66 -3.80
CA ASN A 66 5.52 1.96 -2.54
C ASN A 66 4.14 1.53 -2.05
N VAL A 67 3.96 0.23 -1.88
CA VAL A 67 2.75 -0.40 -1.36
C VAL A 67 3.01 -0.76 0.09
N VAL A 68 2.15 -0.26 0.98
CA VAL A 68 2.21 -0.50 2.42
C VAL A 68 0.94 -1.19 2.86
N ILE A 69 1.09 -2.27 3.63
CA ILE A 69 0.02 -2.90 4.41
C ILE A 69 0.32 -2.64 5.89
N ASP A 70 -0.56 -1.89 6.55
CA ASP A 70 -0.40 -1.46 7.94
C ASP A 70 -1.64 -1.85 8.77
N LEU A 71 -1.41 -2.57 9.87
CA LEU A 71 -2.43 -3.03 10.81
C LEU A 71 -2.72 -2.01 11.93
N ALA A 72 -2.38 -0.73 11.71
CA ALA A 72 -2.58 0.37 12.66
C ALA A 72 -1.90 0.12 14.03
N GLY A 73 -0.69 -0.44 14.01
CA GLY A 73 0.06 -0.79 15.23
C GLY A 73 -0.31 -2.13 15.85
N GLY A 74 -1.30 -2.84 15.30
CA GLY A 74 -1.55 -4.25 15.61
C GLY A 74 -0.38 -5.14 15.18
N ARG A 75 -0.09 -6.17 15.98
CA ARG A 75 0.78 -7.27 15.59
C ARG A 75 -0.06 -8.51 15.40
N ALA A 76 -0.21 -8.95 14.16
CA ALA A 76 -0.86 -10.22 13.83
C ALA A 76 0.00 -10.98 12.82
N ASN A 77 -0.02 -12.31 12.91
CA ASN A 77 0.43 -13.16 11.83
C ASN A 77 -0.65 -13.15 10.75
N ILE A 78 -0.48 -12.31 9.74
CA ILE A 78 -1.43 -12.17 8.64
C ILE A 78 -0.97 -12.97 7.42
N ARG A 79 -1.92 -13.46 6.64
CA ARG A 79 -1.68 -13.93 5.27
C ARG A 79 -2.05 -12.82 4.32
N TYR A 80 -1.14 -12.48 3.43
CA TYR A 80 -1.34 -11.42 2.46
C TYR A 80 -0.71 -11.78 1.12
N ASP A 81 -1.16 -11.11 0.06
CA ASP A 81 -0.58 -11.17 -1.27
C ASP A 81 -0.65 -9.79 -1.92
N ILE A 82 0.37 -9.43 -2.72
CA ILE A 82 0.43 -8.19 -3.47
C ILE A 82 0.61 -8.54 -4.94
N ARG A 83 -0.35 -8.15 -5.78
CA ARG A 83 -0.36 -8.41 -7.21
C ARG A 83 -0.46 -7.11 -8.00
N TYR A 84 0.19 -7.10 -9.15
CA TYR A 84 0.23 -5.95 -10.05
C TYR A 84 -0.43 -6.31 -11.38
N PHE A 85 -1.28 -5.42 -11.88
CA PHE A 85 -1.97 -5.54 -13.16
C PHE A 85 -1.64 -4.32 -14.01
N GLU A 86 -0.98 -4.51 -15.15
CA GLU A 86 -0.53 -3.45 -16.08
C GLU A 86 -1.37 -3.38 -17.35
#